data_AF-A0A8H7T834-F1
#
_entry.id   AF-A0A8H7T834-F1
#
_cell.length_a   1.000
_cell.length_b   1.000
_cell.length_c   1.000
_cell.angle_alpha   90.00
_cell.angle_beta   90.00
_cell.angle_gamma   90.00
#
_symmetry.space_group_name_H-M   'P 1'
#
loop_
_entity.id
_entity.type
_entity.pdbx_description
1 polymer ?
#
loop_
_entity_poly.entity_id
_entity_poly.type
_entity_poly.pdbx_seq_one_letter_code
_entity_poly.pdbx_strand_id
1 'polypeptide(L)'
;MNVGGTGMALAATLIAWFAIMPYVGRRTNYLWGMGAMTIILFLIGFLNIKEGDENIIITQAALTLIWTFVFQLSAGQLGWALPAEVGSTRLRQKTICLARDAYYIINFAARTLEPYFLNPREWNLKGYTGFVWGGTALLTFIWAFMRLPETKDRTFGEIDILFANKVPARKFRKYNTDLYNESAPIVEEVRF
;
A
#
# COMPACT_ATOMS: atom_id res chain seq x y z
N MET A 1 -6.77 -4.16 -24.41
CA MET A 1 -6.82 -3.48 -23.09
C MET A 1 -5.46 -3.05 -22.52
N ASN A 2 -4.32 -3.27 -23.20
CA ASN A 2 -3.01 -3.15 -22.54
C ASN A 2 -2.31 -1.78 -22.64
N VAL A 3 -2.48 -1.01 -23.72
CA VAL A 3 -1.71 0.25 -23.89
C VAL A 3 -2.31 1.40 -23.08
N GLY A 4 -3.64 1.55 -23.09
CA GLY A 4 -4.33 2.64 -22.37
C GLY A 4 -4.22 2.54 -20.84
N GLY A 5 -4.39 1.33 -20.28
CA GLY A 5 -4.21 1.08 -18.85
C GLY A 5 -2.76 1.32 -18.39
N THR A 6 -1.80 0.89 -19.20
CA THR A 6 -0.37 1.10 -18.92
C THR A 6 0.01 2.59 -19.03
N GLY A 7 -0.56 3.33 -19.99
CA GLY A 7 -0.34 4.76 -20.13
C GLY A 7 -0.87 5.57 -18.93
N MET A 8 -2.08 5.25 -18.45
CA MET A 8 -2.62 5.86 -17.23
C MET A 8 -1.78 5.53 -16.00
N ALA A 9 -1.30 4.30 -15.89
CA ALA A 9 -0.41 3.88 -14.81
C ALA A 9 0.91 4.67 -14.82
N LEU A 10 1.48 4.94 -16.01
CA LEU A 10 2.69 5.73 -16.17
C LEU A 10 2.47 7.18 -15.72
N ALA A 11 1.36 7.79 -16.17
CA ALA A 11 1.00 9.15 -15.75
C ALA A 11 0.76 9.23 -14.23
N ALA A 12 0.04 8.28 -13.64
CA ALA A 12 -0.18 8.18 -12.20
C ALA A 12 1.13 8.09 -11.43
N THR A 13 2.08 7.31 -11.95
CA THR A 13 3.40 7.13 -11.34
C THR A 13 4.23 8.41 -11.39
N LEU A 14 4.21 9.14 -12.50
CA LEU A 14 4.88 10.43 -12.62
C LEU A 14 4.27 11.46 -11.66
N ILE A 15 2.94 11.51 -11.55
CA ILE A 15 2.25 12.39 -10.61
C ILE A 15 2.62 12.03 -9.16
N ALA A 16 2.66 10.74 -8.83
CA ALA A 16 3.05 10.29 -7.49
C ALA A 16 4.48 10.74 -7.14
N TRP A 17 5.40 10.64 -8.09
CA TRP A 17 6.79 11.00 -7.87
C TRP A 17 7.01 12.51 -7.77
N PHE A 18 6.42 13.29 -8.67
CA PHE A 18 6.65 14.74 -8.71
C PHE A 18 5.74 15.54 -7.76
N ALA A 19 4.50 15.12 -7.56
CA ALA A 19 3.52 15.89 -6.78
C ALA A 19 3.30 15.36 -5.36
N ILE A 20 3.47 14.05 -5.11
CA ILE A 20 3.05 13.45 -3.84
C ILE A 20 4.24 13.11 -2.93
N MET A 21 5.29 12.48 -3.45
CA MET A 21 6.48 12.16 -2.65
C MET A 21 7.15 13.38 -1.96
N PRO A 22 7.30 14.56 -2.60
CA PRO A 22 7.96 15.68 -1.93
C PRO A 22 7.10 16.31 -0.82
N TYR A 23 5.77 16.32 -0.97
CA TYR A 23 4.89 17.06 -0.05
C TYR A 23 4.20 16.16 0.99
N VAL A 24 3.88 14.90 0.65
CA VAL A 24 3.12 13.97 1.50
C VAL A 24 4.06 12.93 2.13
N GLY A 25 3.87 12.66 3.43
CA GLY A 25 4.56 11.57 4.15
C GLY A 25 4.33 10.21 3.49
N ARG A 26 5.34 9.34 3.52
CA ARG A 26 5.30 7.99 2.91
C ARG A 26 4.23 7.13 3.57
N ARG A 27 4.09 7.23 4.90
CA ARG A 27 3.02 6.54 5.64
C ARG A 27 1.65 7.09 5.28
N THR A 28 1.53 8.41 5.17
CA THR A 28 0.25 9.09 4.88
C THR A 28 -0.24 8.72 3.48
N ASN A 29 0.63 8.76 2.46
CA ASN A 29 0.27 8.38 1.10
C ASN A 29 -0.15 6.89 1.00
N TYR A 30 0.57 5.99 1.69
CA TYR A 30 0.21 4.58 1.70
C TYR A 30 -1.17 4.34 2.34
N LEU A 31 -1.46 5.00 3.46
CA LEU A 31 -2.75 4.84 4.16
C LEU A 31 -3.92 5.40 3.36
N TRP A 32 -3.79 6.61 2.80
CA TRP A 32 -4.83 7.19 1.96
C TRP A 32 -5.10 6.32 0.72
N GLY A 33 -4.04 5.81 0.09
CA GLY A 33 -4.15 4.89 -1.04
C GLY A 33 -4.88 3.60 -0.68
N MET A 34 -4.44 2.92 0.39
CA MET A 34 -5.05 1.67 0.85
C MET A 34 -6.51 1.84 1.30
N GLY A 35 -6.83 2.96 1.96
CA GLY A 35 -8.21 3.30 2.33
C GLY A 35 -9.10 3.50 1.11
N ALA A 36 -8.65 4.32 0.14
CA ALA A 36 -9.39 4.57 -1.09
C ALA A 36 -9.59 3.30 -1.92
N MET A 37 -8.55 2.46 -2.06
CA MET A 37 -8.65 1.18 -2.76
C MET A 37 -9.64 0.21 -2.11
N THR A 38 -9.64 0.15 -0.77
CA THR A 38 -10.57 -0.69 -0.01
C THR A 38 -12.02 -0.25 -0.26
N ILE A 39 -12.29 1.05 -0.19
CA ILE A 39 -13.63 1.61 -0.47
C ILE A 39 -14.09 1.27 -1.89
N ILE A 40 -13.22 1.44 -2.89
CA ILE A 40 -13.56 1.14 -4.30
C ILE A 40 -13.87 -0.35 -4.50
N LEU A 41 -13.11 -1.26 -3.87
CA LEU A 41 -13.37 -2.70 -3.96
C LEU A 41 -14.69 -3.10 -3.31
N PHE A 42 -15.03 -2.51 -2.16
CA PHE A 42 -16.33 -2.72 -1.55
C PHE A 42 -17.47 -2.16 -2.42
N LEU A 43 -17.30 -0.99 -3.04
CA LEU A 43 -18.29 -0.43 -3.96
C LEU A 43 -18.55 -1.34 -5.17
N ILE A 44 -17.49 -1.90 -5.77
CA ILE A 44 -17.62 -2.89 -6.87
C ILE A 44 -18.39 -4.13 -6.39
N GLY A 45 -18.11 -4.61 -5.17
CA GLY A 45 -18.83 -5.70 -4.53
C GLY A 45 -20.32 -5.41 -4.36
N PHE A 46 -20.68 -4.25 -3.80
CA PHE A 46 -22.07 -3.84 -3.60
C PHE A 46 -22.83 -3.64 -4.92
N LEU A 47 -22.17 -3.07 -5.94
CA LEU A 47 -22.75 -2.90 -7.28
C LEU A 47 -23.13 -4.23 -7.93
N ASN A 48 -22.42 -5.32 -7.59
CA ASN A 48 -22.70 -6.64 -8.13
C ASN A 48 -23.95 -7.31 -7.53
N ILE A 49 -24.51 -6.78 -6.43
CA ILE A 49 -25.73 -7.34 -5.82
C ILE A 49 -26.96 -7.09 -6.71
N LYS A 50 -26.95 -5.99 -7.49
CA LYS A 50 -28.01 -5.64 -8.43
C LYS A 50 -27.60 -6.11 -9.83
N GLU A 51 -27.72 -7.42 -10.08
CA GLU A 51 -27.40 -7.99 -11.40
C GLU A 51 -28.39 -7.49 -12.48
N GLY A 52 -27.88 -7.16 -13.67
CA GLY A 52 -28.73 -7.07 -14.89
C GLY A 52 -28.63 -5.79 -15.73
N ASP A 53 -28.07 -4.69 -15.23
CA ASP A 53 -27.98 -3.44 -16.00
C ASP A 53 -26.62 -3.26 -16.70
N GLU A 54 -26.63 -2.94 -17.99
CA GLU A 54 -25.43 -2.61 -18.79
C GLU A 54 -24.64 -1.43 -18.18
N ASN A 55 -25.37 -0.44 -17.62
CA ASN A 55 -24.78 0.70 -16.92
C ASN A 55 -23.95 0.30 -15.69
N ILE A 56 -24.30 -0.81 -15.02
CA ILE A 56 -23.56 -1.30 -13.85
C ILE A 56 -22.22 -1.89 -14.28
N ILE A 57 -22.19 -2.62 -15.40
CA ILE A 57 -20.96 -3.20 -15.94
C ILE A 57 -19.97 -2.09 -16.33
N ILE A 58 -20.45 -1.04 -17.00
CA ILE A 58 -19.62 0.12 -17.38
C ILE A 58 -19.09 0.84 -16.13
N THR A 59 -19.94 0.99 -15.11
CA THR A 59 -19.53 1.62 -13.84
C THR A 59 -18.48 0.79 -13.10
N GLN A 60 -18.62 -0.54 -13.06
CA GLN A 60 -17.62 -1.44 -12.50
C GLN A 60 -16.29 -1.35 -13.25
N ALA A 61 -16.32 -1.29 -14.59
CA ALA A 61 -15.12 -1.10 -15.40
C ALA A 61 -14.45 0.25 -15.11
N ALA A 62 -15.20 1.34 -15.00
CA ALA A 62 -14.64 2.65 -14.63
C ALA A 62 -14.01 2.64 -13.23
N LEU A 63 -14.66 2.00 -12.25
CA LEU A 63 -14.14 1.88 -10.88
C LEU A 63 -12.84 1.06 -10.81
N THR A 64 -12.71 0.00 -11.60
CA THR A 64 -11.45 -0.78 -11.65
C THR A 64 -10.30 0.01 -12.27
N LEU A 65 -10.56 0.91 -13.22
CA LEU A 65 -9.56 1.83 -13.75
C LEU A 65 -9.12 2.86 -12.71
N ILE A 66 -10.07 3.46 -11.97
CA ILE A 66 -9.78 4.38 -10.86
C ILE A 66 -8.98 3.66 -9.77
N TRP A 67 -9.36 2.43 -9.42
CA TRP A 67 -8.62 1.60 -8.48
C TRP A 67 -7.17 1.39 -8.91
N THR A 68 -6.95 1.05 -10.19
CA THR A 68 -5.60 0.87 -10.76
C THR A 68 -4.79 2.17 -10.69
N PHE A 69 -5.41 3.31 -10.96
CA PHE A 69 -4.77 4.61 -10.86
C PHE A 69 -4.33 4.92 -9.42
N VAL A 70 -5.21 4.72 -8.44
CA VAL A 70 -4.90 4.93 -7.01
C VAL A 70 -3.81 3.97 -6.53
N PHE A 71 -3.84 2.72 -6.98
CA PHE A 71 -2.82 1.72 -6.66
C PHE A 71 -1.44 2.18 -7.15
N GLN A 72 -1.32 2.58 -8.41
CA GLN A 72 -0.03 3.00 -8.99
C GLN A 72 0.51 4.29 -8.36
N LEU A 73 -0.38 5.14 -7.84
CA LEU A 73 -0.01 6.38 -7.16
C LEU A 73 0.52 6.17 -5.73
N SER A 74 0.15 5.05 -5.08
CA SER A 74 0.43 4.81 -3.66
C SER A 74 1.17 3.48 -3.45
N ALA A 75 0.45 2.38 -3.23
CA ALA A 75 1.00 1.08 -2.89
C ALA A 75 1.92 0.50 -3.98
N GLY A 76 1.66 0.84 -5.25
CA GLY A 76 2.44 0.39 -6.39
C GLY A 76 3.88 0.87 -6.38
N GLN A 77 4.19 2.06 -5.87
CA GLN A 77 5.57 2.54 -5.74
C GLN A 77 6.12 2.31 -4.33
N LEU A 78 5.32 2.62 -3.31
CA LEU A 78 5.74 2.52 -1.91
C LEU A 78 6.00 1.07 -1.48
N GLY A 79 5.27 0.10 -2.02
CA GLY A 79 5.51 -1.32 -1.70
C GLY A 79 6.90 -1.83 -2.11
N TRP A 80 7.53 -1.20 -3.11
CA TRP A 80 8.88 -1.56 -3.55
C TRP A 80 9.95 -0.76 -2.81
N ALA A 81 9.65 0.49 -2.46
CA ALA A 81 10.57 1.37 -1.75
C ALA A 81 10.69 1.05 -0.24
N LEU A 82 9.58 0.70 0.41
CA LEU A 82 9.52 0.48 1.87
C LEU A 82 10.51 -0.59 2.38
N PRO A 83 10.63 -1.79 1.78
CA PRO A 83 11.60 -2.80 2.24
C PRO A 83 13.05 -2.32 2.15
N ALA A 84 13.35 -1.44 1.18
CA ALA A 84 14.68 -0.84 1.04
C ALA A 84 14.93 0.25 2.09
N GLU A 85 13.91 0.96 2.54
CA GLU A 85 14.04 2.03 3.55
C GLU A 85 14.07 1.52 4.99
N VAL A 86 13.30 0.46 5.27
CA VAL A 86 13.21 -0.15 6.60
C VAL A 86 14.39 -1.08 6.88
N GLY A 87 15.05 -1.60 5.83
CA GLY A 87 16.21 -2.47 5.99
C GLY A 87 17.48 -1.70 6.37
N SER A 88 18.07 -2.04 7.52
CA SER A 88 19.42 -1.60 7.91
C SER A 88 20.44 -1.94 6.82
N THR A 89 21.43 -1.07 6.60
CA THR A 89 22.34 -1.09 5.45
C THR A 89 23.02 -2.44 5.21
N ARG A 90 23.32 -3.20 6.29
CA ARG A 90 23.96 -4.52 6.22
C ARG A 90 23.00 -5.68 5.93
N LEU A 91 21.72 -5.56 6.29
CA LEU A 91 20.71 -6.61 6.11
C LEU A 91 19.70 -6.30 5.00
N ARG A 92 19.75 -5.08 4.43
CA ARG A 92 18.81 -4.58 3.43
C ARG A 92 18.56 -5.55 2.29
N GLN A 93 19.62 -6.11 1.71
CA GLN A 93 19.49 -7.04 0.59
C GLN A 93 18.70 -8.29 0.99
N LYS A 94 18.95 -8.86 2.18
CA LYS A 94 18.20 -10.02 2.69
C LYS A 94 16.73 -9.68 2.95
N THR A 95 16.46 -8.51 3.53
CA THR A 95 15.08 -8.03 3.76
C THR A 95 14.31 -7.84 2.45
N ILE A 96 14.95 -7.26 1.43
CA ILE A 96 14.35 -7.07 0.10
C ILE A 96 14.04 -8.43 -0.55
N CYS A 97 14.97 -9.38 -0.50
CA CYS A 97 14.75 -10.74 -1.03
C CYS A 97 13.58 -11.41 -0.33
N LEU A 98 13.55 -11.43 1.01
CA LEU A 98 12.46 -12.04 1.76
C LEU A 98 11.09 -11.40 1.46
N ALA A 99 11.04 -10.07 1.37
CA ALA A 99 9.83 -9.34 1.00
C ALA A 99 9.37 -9.69 -0.42
N ARG A 100 10.32 -9.87 -1.35
CA ARG A 100 10.04 -10.23 -2.74
C ARG A 100 9.52 -11.66 -2.87
N ASP A 101 10.12 -12.59 -2.16
CA ASP A 101 9.73 -14.00 -2.18
C ASP A 101 8.30 -14.15 -1.62
N ALA A 102 8.02 -13.49 -0.48
CA ALA A 102 6.67 -13.46 0.09
C ALA A 102 5.64 -12.87 -0.89
N TYR A 103 6.00 -11.79 -1.59
CA TYR A 103 5.14 -11.20 -2.63
C TYR A 103 4.85 -12.19 -3.76
N TYR A 104 5.85 -12.91 -4.26
CA TYR A 104 5.65 -13.87 -5.36
C TYR A 104 4.83 -15.08 -4.94
N ILE A 105 4.97 -15.58 -3.72
CA ILE A 105 4.16 -16.69 -3.19
C ILE A 105 2.68 -16.30 -3.14
N ILE A 106 2.38 -15.12 -2.59
CA ILE A 106 1.00 -14.61 -2.54
C ILE A 106 0.49 -14.33 -3.95
N ASN A 107 1.32 -13.75 -4.83
CA ASN A 107 0.94 -13.49 -6.21
C ASN A 107 0.60 -14.79 -6.95
N PHE A 108 1.39 -15.85 -6.77
CA PHE A 108 1.11 -17.15 -7.35
C PHE A 108 -0.26 -17.67 -6.92
N ALA A 109 -0.58 -17.64 -5.63
CA ALA A 109 -1.89 -18.04 -5.12
C ALA A 109 -3.04 -17.15 -5.65
N ALA A 110 -2.82 -15.85 -5.76
CA ALA A 110 -3.82 -14.93 -6.32
C ALA A 110 -4.08 -15.22 -7.81
N ARG A 111 -3.03 -15.43 -8.60
CA ARG A 111 -3.10 -15.73 -10.03
C ARG A 111 -3.73 -17.08 -10.32
N THR A 112 -3.59 -18.05 -9.42
CA THR A 112 -4.29 -19.32 -9.55
C THR A 112 -5.77 -19.17 -9.19
N LEU A 113 -6.14 -18.36 -8.19
CA LEU A 113 -7.53 -18.14 -7.77
C LEU A 113 -8.35 -17.23 -8.71
N GLU A 114 -7.73 -16.19 -9.29
CA GLU A 114 -8.36 -15.26 -10.25
C GLU A 114 -9.19 -15.94 -11.36
N PRO A 115 -8.67 -16.95 -12.10
CA PRO A 115 -9.46 -17.62 -13.15
C PRO A 115 -10.65 -18.40 -12.58
N TYR A 116 -10.55 -19.03 -11.41
CA TYR A 116 -11.68 -19.75 -10.78
C TYR A 116 -12.81 -18.79 -10.39
N PHE A 117 -12.46 -17.56 -9.99
CA PHE A 117 -13.43 -16.54 -9.65
C PHE A 117 -14.19 -15.98 -10.86
N LEU A 118 -13.50 -15.86 -11.99
CA LEU A 118 -14.04 -15.29 -13.22
C LEU A 118 -14.78 -16.32 -14.08
N ASN A 119 -14.48 -17.61 -13.91
CA ASN A 119 -15.04 -18.68 -14.72
C ASN A 119 -16.54 -18.91 -14.38
N PRO A 120 -17.46 -18.75 -15.35
CA PRO A 120 -18.90 -18.95 -15.14
C PRO A 120 -19.29 -20.39 -14.78
N ARG A 121 -18.41 -21.38 -15.04
CA ARG A 121 -18.67 -22.81 -14.78
C ARG A 121 -18.19 -23.30 -13.42
N GLU A 122 -17.47 -22.48 -12.67
CA GLU A 122 -16.90 -22.85 -11.36
C GLU A 122 -17.52 -22.00 -10.25
N TRP A 123 -16.76 -21.06 -9.68
CA TRP A 123 -17.24 -20.30 -8.52
C TRP A 123 -18.08 -19.06 -8.89
N ASN A 124 -18.00 -18.59 -10.15
CA ASN A 124 -18.82 -17.52 -10.73
C ASN A 124 -19.06 -16.33 -9.77
N LEU A 125 -18.03 -15.94 -9.02
CA LEU A 125 -18.15 -14.89 -8.02
C LEU A 125 -18.21 -13.49 -8.67
N LYS A 126 -17.98 -13.35 -9.99
CA LYS A 126 -18.05 -12.08 -10.74
C LYS A 126 -17.56 -10.87 -9.92
N GLY A 127 -18.44 -9.96 -9.55
CA GLY A 127 -18.12 -8.80 -8.71
C GLY A 127 -18.12 -9.04 -7.20
N TYR A 128 -18.61 -10.17 -6.68
CA TYR A 128 -18.43 -10.57 -5.27
C TYR A 128 -16.97 -10.82 -4.91
N THR A 129 -16.11 -11.03 -5.91
CA THR A 129 -14.64 -11.00 -5.75
C THR A 129 -14.15 -9.70 -5.09
N GLY A 130 -14.85 -8.58 -5.32
CA GLY A 130 -14.58 -7.30 -4.69
C GLY A 130 -14.68 -7.34 -3.16
N PHE A 131 -15.53 -8.19 -2.58
CA PHE A 131 -15.60 -8.36 -1.12
C PHE A 131 -14.42 -9.16 -0.57
N VAL A 132 -13.96 -10.19 -1.29
CA VAL A 132 -12.82 -11.02 -0.88
C VAL A 132 -11.53 -10.18 -0.90
N TRP A 133 -11.29 -9.49 -2.02
CA TRP A 133 -10.13 -8.62 -2.17
C TRP A 133 -10.24 -7.34 -1.34
N GLY A 134 -11.45 -6.79 -1.19
CA GLY A 134 -11.71 -5.66 -0.31
C GLY A 134 -11.46 -5.99 1.16
N GLY A 135 -11.83 -7.21 1.61
CA GLY A 135 -11.55 -7.68 2.96
C GLY A 135 -10.06 -7.84 3.25
N THR A 136 -9.30 -8.43 2.32
CA THR A 136 -7.84 -8.54 2.47
C THR A 136 -7.15 -7.17 2.38
N ALA A 137 -7.66 -6.26 1.54
CA ALA A 137 -7.21 -4.85 1.48
C ALA A 137 -7.49 -4.10 2.81
N LEU A 138 -8.64 -4.34 3.45
CA LEU A 138 -8.96 -3.74 4.75
C LEU A 138 -8.03 -4.26 5.85
N LEU A 139 -7.76 -5.56 5.89
CA LEU A 139 -6.83 -6.15 6.86
C LEU A 139 -5.41 -5.59 6.69
N THR A 140 -4.95 -5.47 5.45
CA THR A 140 -3.64 -4.87 5.15
C THR A 140 -3.62 -3.37 5.46
N PHE A 141 -4.71 -2.64 5.25
CA PHE A 141 -4.87 -1.25 5.68
C PHE A 141 -4.76 -1.11 7.21
N ILE A 142 -5.47 -1.95 7.98
CA ILE A 142 -5.40 -1.96 9.44
C ILE A 142 -3.96 -2.26 9.89
N TRP A 143 -3.34 -3.29 9.32
CA TRP A 143 -1.97 -3.64 9.63
C TRP A 143 -1.00 -2.49 9.33
N ALA A 144 -1.13 -1.86 8.17
CA ALA A 144 -0.32 -0.70 7.80
C ALA A 144 -0.56 0.48 8.73
N PHE A 145 -1.80 0.73 9.16
CA PHE A 145 -2.11 1.77 10.12
C PHE A 145 -1.41 1.54 11.46
N MET A 146 -1.34 0.28 11.91
CA MET A 146 -0.71 -0.09 13.18
C MET A 146 0.82 -0.10 13.12
N ARG A 147 1.41 -0.69 12.08
CA ARG A 147 2.83 -1.06 12.05
C ARG A 147 3.67 -0.31 11.03
N LEU A 148 3.10 0.44 10.09
CA LEU A 148 3.88 1.16 9.10
C LEU A 148 4.56 2.39 9.74
N PRO A 149 5.91 2.42 9.82
CA PRO A 149 6.63 3.58 10.31
C PRO A 149 6.63 4.70 9.26
N GLU A 150 6.76 5.95 9.70
CA GLU A 150 7.03 7.08 8.79
C GLU A 150 8.53 7.15 8.53
N THR A 151 8.94 6.92 7.27
CA THR A 151 10.35 6.95 6.82
C THR A 151 10.73 8.27 6.15
N LYS A 152 9.79 9.21 6.01
CA LYS A 152 10.04 10.52 5.38
C LYS A 152 10.98 11.36 6.26
N ASP A 153 11.96 12.00 5.60
CA ASP A 153 12.94 12.95 6.18
C ASP A 153 13.83 12.37 7.31
N ARG A 154 14.04 11.05 7.33
CA ARG A 154 14.94 10.39 8.29
C ARG A 154 16.06 9.64 7.58
N THR A 155 17.26 9.74 8.13
CA THR A 155 18.43 8.97 7.69
C THR A 155 18.32 7.52 8.15
N PHE A 156 19.03 6.61 7.46
CA PHE A 156 19.02 5.19 7.81
C PHE A 156 19.53 4.93 9.24
N GLY A 157 20.46 5.75 9.74
CA GLY A 157 20.97 5.64 11.11
C GLY A 157 19.92 6.01 12.17
N GLU A 158 19.12 7.05 11.94
CA GLU A 158 18.03 7.45 12.84
C GLU A 158 16.95 6.38 12.94
N ILE A 159 16.61 5.77 11.79
CA ILE A 159 15.63 4.68 11.73
C ILE A 159 16.12 3.46 12.54
N ASP A 160 17.39 3.09 12.41
CA ASP A 160 17.97 1.96 13.17
C ASP A 160 17.95 2.23 14.69
N ILE A 161 18.21 3.46 15.14
CA ILE A 161 18.11 3.87 16.56
C ILE A 161 16.66 3.79 17.07
N LEU A 162 15.69 4.23 16.28
CA LEU A 162 14.27 4.15 16.64
C LEU A 162 13.78 2.70 16.76
N PHE A 163 14.27 1.81 15.90
CA PHE A 163 14.00 0.38 16.00
C PHE A 163 14.69 -0.27 17.21
N ALA A 164 15.94 0.11 17.51
CA ALA A 164 16.65 -0.36 18.71
C ALA A 164 15.93 0.04 20.01
N ASN A 165 15.38 1.26 20.05
CA ASN A 165 14.59 1.79 21.17
C ASN A 165 13.15 1.26 21.24
N LYS A 166 12.77 0.30 20.37
CA LYS A 166 11.43 -0.32 20.31
C LYS A 166 10.29 0.71 20.26
N VAL A 167 10.53 1.86 19.64
CA VAL A 167 9.52 2.92 19.56
C VAL A 167 8.34 2.39 18.72
N PRO A 168 7.09 2.61 19.14
CA PRO A 168 5.95 2.22 18.31
C PRO A 168 6.01 2.95 16.96
N ALA A 169 5.88 2.21 15.84
CA ALA A 169 5.94 2.75 14.48
C ALA A 169 5.03 3.97 14.24
N ARG A 170 3.96 4.12 15.05
CA ARG A 170 3.03 5.25 15.04
C ARG A 170 3.63 6.58 15.53
N LYS A 171 4.64 6.53 16.41
CA LYS A 171 5.25 7.72 17.02
C LYS A 171 6.54 8.17 16.33
N PHE A 172 7.00 7.49 15.28
CA PHE A 172 8.26 7.83 14.57
C PHE A 172 8.32 9.30 14.12
N ARG A 173 7.19 9.91 13.78
CA ARG A 173 7.11 11.33 13.39
C ARG A 173 7.39 12.31 14.55
N LYS A 174 7.18 11.92 15.81
CA LYS A 174 7.30 12.80 16.99
C LYS A 174 8.66 12.72 17.68
N TYR A 175 9.53 11.78 17.32
CA TYR A 175 10.84 11.61 17.96
C TYR A 175 11.94 12.23 17.11
N ASN A 176 12.73 13.11 17.71
CA ASN A 176 13.96 13.63 17.11
C ASN A 176 15.14 12.82 17.65
N THR A 177 15.85 12.13 16.78
CA THR A 177 17.04 11.35 17.14
C THR A 177 18.27 12.10 16.69
N ASP A 178 18.89 12.84 17.60
CA ASP A 178 20.21 13.43 17.34
C ASP A 178 21.25 12.31 17.27
N LEU A 179 21.77 12.06 16.06
CA LEU A 179 22.77 11.03 15.75
C LEU A 179 24.09 11.16 16.53
N TYR A 180 24.31 12.29 17.22
CA TYR A 180 25.54 12.62 17.94
C TYR A 180 25.44 12.53 19.46
N ASN A 181 24.27 12.22 20.02
CA ASN A 181 24.07 12.22 21.47
C ASN A 181 23.55 10.86 21.96
N GLU A 182 24.46 9.89 22.00
CA GLU A 182 24.23 8.50 22.45
C GLU A 182 23.75 8.41 23.92
N SER A 183 23.69 9.52 24.65
CA SER A 183 23.33 9.61 26.07
C SER A 183 22.28 10.68 26.41
N ALA A 184 21.68 11.37 25.44
CA ALA A 184 20.66 12.37 25.75
C ALA A 184 19.31 11.70 26.09
N PRO A 185 18.66 12.06 27.22
CA PRO A 185 17.32 11.57 27.51
C PRO A 185 16.36 11.98 26.39
N ILE A 186 15.48 11.05 26.04
CA ILE A 186 14.51 11.17 24.95
C ILE A 186 13.54 12.31 25.31
N VAL A 187 13.75 13.51 24.75
CA VAL A 187 12.87 14.66 24.99
C VAL A 187 11.66 14.56 24.07
N GLU A 188 10.48 14.28 24.64
CA GLU A 188 9.20 14.45 23.96
C GLU A 188 8.98 15.97 23.81
N GLU A 189 9.23 16.53 22.61
CA GLU A 189 8.99 17.95 22.35
C GLU A 189 7.46 18.18 22.37
N VAL A 190 6.94 18.51 23.56
CA VAL A 190 5.57 19.00 23.76
C VAL A 190 5.50 20.40 23.17
N ARG A 191 5.18 20.49 21.87
CA ARG A 191 4.74 21.76 21.28
C ARG A 191 3.30 22.02 21.73
N PHE A 192 3.16 23.06 22.55
CA PHE A 192 1.89 23.73 22.88
C PHE A 192 1.26 24.35 21.63
#